data_AF-A0A2N2UXP6-F1
#
_entry.id   AF-A0A2N2UXP6-F1
#
_cell.length_a   1.000
_cell.length_b   1.000
_cell.length_c   1.000
_cell.angle_alpha   90.00
_cell.angle_beta   90.00
_cell.angle_gamma   90.00
#
_symmetry.space_group_name_H-M   'P 1'
#
loop_
_entity.id
_entity.type
_entity.pdbx_description
1 polymer ?
#
loop_
_entity_poly.entity_id
_entity_poly.type
_entity_poly.pdbx_seq_one_letter_code
_entity_poly.pdbx_strand_id
1 'polypeptide(L)'
;MLNPQFFEDVSARIAKVVAATPAAEVEKNLRAMLAGLFAKLDLVTREEFDVQREVLACTREKLTALEARVAELEAARLASGGQK
;
A
#
# COMPACT_ATOMS: atom_id res chain seq x y z
N MET A 1 5.00 6.55 4.80
CA MET A 1 4.47 6.31 6.15
C MET A 1 3.56 7.47 6.51
N LEU A 2 2.37 7.21 7.04
CA LEU A 2 1.45 8.28 7.45
C LEU A 2 2.13 9.10 8.58
N ASN A 3 2.22 10.42 8.39
CA ASN A 3 2.94 11.33 9.29
C ASN A 3 2.05 11.68 10.51
N PRO A 4 2.54 11.61 11.77
CA PRO A 4 1.78 12.05 12.95
C PRO A 4 1.22 13.48 12.85
N GLN A 5 1.93 14.41 12.19
CA GLN A 5 1.45 15.78 11.97
C GLN A 5 0.15 15.84 11.13
N PHE A 6 -0.04 14.88 10.22
CA PHE A 6 -1.26 14.80 9.42
C PHE A 6 -2.48 14.46 10.28
N PHE A 7 -2.33 13.55 11.26
CA PHE A 7 -3.41 13.20 12.17
C PHE A 7 -3.77 14.36 13.09
N GLU A 8 -2.78 15.12 13.56
CA GLU A 8 -2.99 16.33 14.35
C GLU A 8 -3.77 17.38 13.54
N ASP A 9 -3.37 17.64 12.30
CA ASP A 9 -4.06 18.59 11.40
C ASP A 9 -5.52 18.18 11.10
N VAL A 10 -5.76 16.88 10.88
CA VAL A 10 -7.12 16.36 10.67
C VAL A 10 -7.95 16.52 11.94
N SER A 11 -7.40 16.19 13.11
CA SER A 11 -8.09 16.30 14.39
C SER A 11 -8.48 17.76 14.71
N ALA A 12 -7.56 18.70 14.45
CA ALA A 12 -7.78 20.12 14.66
C ALA A 12 -8.87 20.68 13.71
N ARG A 13 -8.88 20.24 12.45
CA ARG A 13 -9.92 20.65 11.48
C ARG A 13 -11.29 20.09 11.83
N ILE A 14 -11.37 18.84 12.29
CA ILE A 14 -12.63 18.23 12.74
C ILE A 14 -13.18 18.99 13.95
N ALA A 15 -12.35 19.23 14.97
CA ALA A 15 -12.75 19.98 16.16
C ALA A 15 -13.29 21.38 15.80
N LYS A 16 -12.67 22.06 14.82
CA LYS A 16 -13.11 23.37 14.34
C LYS A 16 -14.48 23.35 13.67
N VAL A 17 -14.80 22.31 12.89
CA VAL A 17 -16.11 22.19 12.23
C VAL A 17 -17.21 21.83 13.22
N VAL A 18 -16.92 20.96 14.18
CA VAL A 18 -17.85 20.62 15.27
C VAL A 18 -18.16 21.85 16.13
N ALA A 19 -17.17 22.69 16.43
CA ALA A 19 -17.36 23.90 17.24
C ALA A 19 -18.10 25.04 16.50
N ALA A 20 -18.05 25.07 15.17
CA ALA A 20 -18.55 26.18 14.36
C ALA A 20 -19.96 25.97 13.77
N THR A 21 -20.59 24.79 13.95
CA THR A 21 -21.88 24.49 13.32
C THR A 21 -22.91 23.91 14.30
N PRO A 22 -24.22 24.21 14.13
CA PRO A 22 -25.28 23.57 14.89
C PRO A 22 -25.25 22.05 14.69
N ALA A 23 -25.58 21.27 15.73
CA ALA A 23 -25.47 19.81 15.72
C ALA A 23 -26.09 19.11 14.49
N ALA A 24 -27.12 19.70 13.88
CA ALA A 24 -27.78 19.20 12.68
C ALA A 24 -26.94 19.32 11.37
N GLU A 25 -25.97 20.25 11.30
CA GLU A 25 -25.11 20.46 10.12
C GLU A 25 -23.70 19.88 10.26
N VAL A 26 -23.34 19.43 11.47
CA VAL A 26 -22.03 18.83 11.77
C VAL A 26 -21.79 17.59 10.90
N GLU A 27 -22.78 16.70 10.78
CA GLU A 27 -22.66 15.47 9.99
C GLU A 27 -22.34 15.75 8.52
N LYS A 28 -23.06 16.69 7.90
CA LYS A 28 -22.89 17.05 6.48
C LYS A 28 -21.51 17.62 6.21
N ASN A 29 -21.04 18.52 7.07
CA ASN A 29 -19.72 19.14 6.94
C ASN A 29 -18.59 18.15 7.22
N LEU A 30 -18.73 17.27 8.22
CA LEU A 30 -17.76 16.19 8.45
C LEU A 30 -17.66 15.26 7.25
N ARG A 31 -18.78 14.86 6.65
CA ARG A 31 -18.79 13.95 5.49
C ARG A 31 -18.09 14.58 4.28
N ALA A 32 -18.33 15.86 4.01
CA ALA A 32 -17.65 16.59 2.94
C ALA A 32 -16.14 16.72 3.19
N MET A 33 -15.74 16.98 4.44
CA MET A 33 -14.32 17.02 4.82
C MET A 33 -13.63 15.67 4.68
N LEU A 34 -14.25 14.58 5.16
CA LEU A 34 -13.71 13.22 5.04
C LEU A 34 -13.59 12.81 3.57
N ALA A 35 -14.59 13.13 2.74
CA ALA A 35 -14.50 12.93 1.30
C ALA A 35 -13.34 13.71 0.67
N GLY A 36 -13.13 14.98 1.07
CA GLY A 36 -12.00 15.79 0.60
C GLY A 36 -10.63 15.33 1.12
N LEU A 37 -10.58 14.69 2.30
CA LEU A 37 -9.37 14.07 2.83
C LEU A 37 -9.05 12.77 2.10
N PHE A 38 -10.04 11.90 1.88
CA PHE A 38 -9.87 10.68 1.11
C PHE A 38 -9.49 10.94 -0.34
N ALA A 39 -9.96 12.03 -0.95
CA ALA A 39 -9.54 12.44 -2.29
C ALA A 39 -8.09 12.95 -2.36
N LYS A 40 -7.51 13.38 -1.22
CA LYS A 40 -6.12 13.84 -1.13
C LYS A 40 -5.14 12.75 -0.73
N LEU A 41 -5.66 11.64 -0.22
CA LEU A 41 -4.88 10.43 -0.03
C LEU A 41 -4.93 9.71 -1.37
N ASP A 42 -3.79 9.33 -1.94
CA ASP A 42 -3.70 8.53 -3.17
C ASP A 42 -4.20 7.09 -2.89
N LEU A 43 -5.49 6.97 -2.57
CA LEU A 43 -6.14 5.74 -2.17
C LEU A 43 -6.36 4.90 -3.40
N VAL A 44 -5.70 3.75 -3.45
CA VAL A 44 -6.06 2.67 -4.35
C VAL A 44 -7.33 1.99 -3.82
N THR A 45 -8.19 1.61 -4.76
CA THR A 45 -9.38 0.83 -4.43
C THR A 45 -8.97 -0.52 -3.85
N ARG A 46 -9.88 -1.13 -3.10
CA ARG A 46 -9.62 -2.46 -2.52
C ARG A 46 -9.33 -3.50 -3.61
N GLU A 47 -10.04 -3.41 -4.73
CA GLU A 47 -9.87 -4.29 -5.88
C GLU A 47 -8.47 -4.15 -6.50
N GLU A 48 -7.99 -2.92 -6.72
CA GLU A 48 -6.63 -2.66 -7.22
C GLU A 48 -5.56 -3.19 -6.27
N PHE A 49 -5.76 -3.03 -4.95
CA PHE A 49 -4.87 -3.57 -3.94
C PHE A 49 -4.79 -5.11 -4.02
N ASP A 50 -5.95 -5.77 -4.12
CA ASP A 50 -6.02 -7.22 -4.19
C ASP A 50 -5.36 -7.75 -5.48
N VAL A 51 -5.52 -7.05 -6.62
CA VAL A 51 -4.81 -7.35 -7.88
C VAL A 51 -3.29 -7.23 -7.70
N GLN A 52 -2.80 -6.14 -7.11
CA GLN A 52 -1.36 -5.96 -6.87
C GLN A 52 -0.79 -7.04 -5.95
N ARG A 53 -1.56 -7.45 -4.93
CA ARG A 53 -1.18 -8.53 -4.03
C ARG A 53 -1.00 -9.85 -4.78
N GLU A 54 -1.89 -10.16 -5.71
CA GLU A 54 -1.82 -11.37 -6.53
C GLU A 54 -0.62 -11.35 -7.49
N VAL A 55 -0.36 -10.21 -8.13
CA VAL A 55 0.84 -10.02 -8.96
C VAL A 55 2.11 -10.22 -8.14
N LEU A 56 2.15 -9.72 -6.90
CA LEU A 56 3.25 -9.94 -5.97
C LEU A 56 3.42 -11.41 -5.57
N ALA A 57 2.32 -12.14 -5.37
CA ALA A 57 2.38 -13.58 -5.10
C ALA A 57 2.98 -14.35 -6.29
N CYS A 58 2.45 -14.12 -7.50
CA CYS A 58 2.93 -14.78 -8.72
C CYS A 58 4.40 -14.43 -9.03
N THR A 59 4.82 -13.19 -8.81
CA THR A 59 6.23 -12.79 -9.02
C THR A 59 7.17 -13.47 -8.03
N ARG A 60 6.77 -13.65 -6.77
CA ARG A 60 7.57 -14.42 -5.79
C ARG A 60 7.74 -15.87 -6.22
N GLU A 61 6.67 -16.51 -6.67
CA GLU A 61 6.76 -17.90 -7.17
C GLU A 61 7.72 -18.02 -8.36
N LYS A 62 7.60 -17.11 -9.33
CA LYS A 62 8.51 -17.07 -10.50
C LYS A 62 9.95 -16.79 -10.08
N LEU A 63 10.17 -15.91 -9.10
CA LEU A 63 11.49 -15.61 -8.58
C LEU A 63 12.13 -16.84 -7.95
N THR A 64 11.42 -17.56 -7.07
CA THR A 64 11.92 -18.78 -6.45
C THR A 64 12.25 -19.87 -7.49
N ALA A 65 11.43 -20.01 -8.53
CA ALA A 65 11.72 -20.96 -9.61
C ALA A 65 12.98 -20.58 -10.41
N LEU A 66 13.19 -19.28 -10.66
CA LEU A 66 14.39 -18.78 -11.33
C LEU A 66 15.64 -18.98 -10.46
N GLU A 67 15.56 -18.69 -9.16
CA GLU A 67 16.65 -18.92 -8.20
C GLU A 67 17.07 -20.40 -8.18
N ALA A 68 16.11 -21.32 -8.14
CA ALA A 68 16.39 -22.76 -8.20
C ALA A 68 17.10 -23.14 -9.51
N ARG A 69 16.61 -22.66 -10.66
CA ARG A 69 17.20 -22.93 -11.97
C ARG A 69 18.62 -22.37 -12.09
N VAL A 70 18.88 -21.19 -11.53
CA VAL A 70 20.24 -20.61 -11.50
C VAL A 70 21.15 -21.48 -10.64
N ALA A 71 20.72 -21.89 -9.45
CA ALA A 71 21.50 -22.75 -8.58
C ALA A 71 21.86 -24.10 -9.24
N GLU A 72 20.92 -24.71 -9.97
CA GLU A 72 21.17 -25.93 -10.75
C GLU A 72 22.23 -25.71 -11.83
N LEU A 73 22.15 -24.61 -12.57
CA LEU A 73 23.11 -24.27 -13.62
C LEU A 73 24.50 -23.97 -13.05
N GLU A 74 24.58 -23.27 -11.92
CA GLU A 74 25.83 -23.01 -11.22
C GLU A 74 26.47 -24.31 -10.71
N ALA A 75 25.69 -25.21 -10.14
CA ALA A 75 26.14 -26.53 -9.70
C ALA A 75 26.63 -27.39 -10.88
N ALA A 76 25.89 -27.42 -11.98
CA ALA A 76 26.28 -28.14 -13.19
C ALA A 76 27.58 -27.60 -13.80
N ARG A 77 27.75 -26.27 -13.81
CA ARG A 77 28.99 -25.63 -14.29
C ARG A 77 30.18 -26.02 -13.42
N LEU A 78 30.03 -25.98 -12.09
CA LEU A 78 31.08 -26.41 -11.15
C LEU A 78 31.46 -27.88 -11.34
N ALA A 79 30.47 -28.76 -11.55
CA ALA A 79 30.71 -30.18 -11.81
C ALA A 79 31.46 -30.43 -13.14
N SER A 80 31.17 -29.65 -14.19
CA SER A 80 31.85 -29.76 -15.49
C SER A 80 33.27 -29.15 -15.52
N GLY A 81 33.58 -28.22 -14.61
CA GLY A 81 34.88 -27.55 -14.53
C GLY A 81 35.99 -28.37 -13.87
N GLY A 82 35.66 -29.47 -13.17
CA GLY A 82 36.61 -30.37 -12.51
C GLY A 82 37.09 -31.56 -13.36
N GLN A 83 36.67 -31.66 -14.63
CA GLN A 83 37.03 -32.75 -15.55
C GLN A 83 38.14 -32.39 -16.55
N LYS A 84 38.90 -31.30 -16.32
CA LYS A 84 40.10 -30.97 -17.11
C LYS A 84 41.37 -31.10 -16.29
#